data_AF-A0A350C2V2-F1
#
_entry.id   AF-A0A350C2V2-F1
#
_cell.length_a   1.000
_cell.length_b   1.000
_cell.length_c   1.000
_cell.angle_alpha   90.00
_cell.angle_beta   90.00
_cell.angle_gamma   90.00
#
_symmetry.space_group_name_H-M   'P 1'
#
loop_
_entity.id
_entity.type
_entity.pdbx_description
1 polymer ?
#
loop_
_entity_poly.entity_id
_entity_poly.type
_entity_poly.pdbx_seq_one_letter_code
_entity_poly.pdbx_strand_id
1 'polypeptide(L)'
;MPWMIAGVLFGTYIGKGMPEEIFKKGMATIILISVLIMFAWERYDKSKIPDTLWFTGSMGFAAGFTTMIGNLAGAFSNIFFLASRIPKVEFIGTAAWMFFFINLFKLPFHIWSWKTIDLDTLYINLTLVPGIIVGFYIGLKIVDKIKEHQFRKFILVMTAIGAMAMICR
;
A
#
# COMPACT_ATOMS: atom_id res chain seq x y z
N MET A 1 9.83 -0.33 -8.68
CA MET A 1 10.06 1.09 -8.37
C MET A 1 9.69 2.02 -9.54
N PRO A 2 10.23 1.89 -10.77
CA PRO A 2 9.91 2.83 -11.87
C PRO A 2 8.41 2.91 -12.19
N TRP A 3 7.74 1.76 -12.24
CA TRP A 3 6.29 1.69 -12.46
C TRP A 3 5.46 2.32 -11.33
N MET A 4 5.91 2.23 -10.07
CA MET A 4 5.27 2.92 -8.94
C MET A 4 5.36 4.43 -9.08
N ILE A 5 6.52 4.94 -9.51
CA ILE A 5 6.72 6.37 -9.77
C ILE A 5 5.76 6.84 -10.87
N ALA A 6 5.65 6.08 -11.97
CA ALA A 6 4.70 6.37 -13.03
C ALA A 6 3.24 6.39 -12.52
N GLY A 7 2.87 5.43 -11.66
CA GLY A 7 1.55 5.41 -11.02
C GLY A 7 1.30 6.63 -10.12
N VAL A 8 2.29 7.06 -9.34
CA VAL A 8 2.19 8.27 -8.50
C VAL A 8 2.00 9.51 -9.36
N LEU A 9 2.80 9.69 -10.41
CA LEU A 9 2.69 10.85 -11.31
C LEU A 9 1.32 10.89 -11.98
N PHE A 10 0.84 9.74 -12.46
CA PHE A 10 -0.49 9.61 -13.05
C PHE A 10 -1.60 9.94 -12.03
N GLY A 11 -1.49 9.43 -10.80
CA GLY A 11 -2.41 9.73 -9.71
C GLY A 11 -2.43 11.21 -9.32
N THR A 12 -1.26 11.85 -9.29
CA THR A 12 -1.15 13.30 -9.01
C THR A 12 -1.86 14.12 -10.07
N TYR A 13 -1.67 13.78 -11.36
CA TYR A 13 -2.25 14.51 -12.48
C TYR A 13 -3.77 14.36 -12.51
N ILE A 14 -4.27 13.13 -12.39
CA ILE A 14 -5.72 12.84 -12.43
C ILE A 14 -6.43 13.34 -11.16
N GLY A 15 -5.83 13.16 -9.99
CA GLY A 15 -6.47 13.51 -8.72
C GLY A 15 -6.72 15.01 -8.54
N LYS A 16 -5.98 15.88 -9.24
CA LYS A 16 -6.15 17.34 -9.13
C LYS A 16 -7.47 17.86 -9.73
N GLY A 17 -8.07 17.12 -10.66
CA GLY A 17 -9.30 17.52 -11.37
C GLY A 17 -10.51 16.61 -11.14
N MET A 18 -10.38 15.58 -10.29
CA MET A 18 -11.46 14.60 -10.09
C MET A 18 -12.53 15.12 -9.10
N PRO A 19 -13.83 15.06 -9.46
CA PRO A 19 -14.92 15.21 -8.50
C PRO A 19 -14.83 14.17 -7.38
N GLU A 20 -15.15 14.57 -6.14
CA GLU A 20 -15.01 13.74 -4.93
C GLU A 20 -15.77 12.40 -5.04
N GLU A 21 -16.91 12.38 -5.72
CA GLU A 21 -17.72 11.17 -5.91
C GLU A 21 -17.01 10.14 -6.82
N ILE A 22 -16.35 10.61 -7.89
CA ILE A 22 -15.56 9.74 -8.79
C ILE A 22 -14.31 9.27 -8.06
N PHE A 23 -13.72 10.10 -7.20
CA PHE A 23 -12.58 9.74 -6.37
C PHE A 23 -12.90 8.60 -5.40
N LYS A 24 -14.02 8.71 -4.67
CA LYS A 24 -14.50 7.65 -3.76
C LYS A 24 -14.84 6.36 -4.51
N LYS A 25 -15.59 6.44 -5.61
CA LYS A 25 -15.90 5.27 -6.47
C LYS A 25 -14.63 4.63 -7.04
N GLY A 26 -13.63 5.42 -7.42
CA GLY A 26 -12.34 4.95 -7.91
C GLY A 26 -11.57 4.16 -6.84
N MET A 27 -11.45 4.72 -5.62
CA MET A 27 -10.82 4.01 -4.50
C MET A 27 -11.52 2.69 -4.18
N ALA A 28 -12.86 2.71 -4.07
CA ALA A 28 -13.64 1.51 -3.79
C ALA A 28 -13.43 0.42 -4.87
N THR A 29 -13.43 0.81 -6.15
CA THR A 29 -13.23 -0.11 -7.27
C THR A 29 -11.85 -0.77 -7.23
N ILE A 30 -10.81 0.02 -7.01
CA ILE A 30 -9.44 -0.49 -6.91
C ILE A 30 -9.32 -1.46 -5.75
N ILE A 31 -9.85 -1.12 -4.58
CA ILE A 31 -9.82 -2.00 -3.39
C ILE A 31 -10.50 -3.32 -3.70
N LEU A 32 -11.68 -3.28 -4.33
CA LEU A 32 -12.46 -4.47 -4.69
C LEU A 32 -11.67 -5.36 -5.66
N ILE A 33 -11.03 -4.77 -6.67
CA ILE A 33 -10.11 -5.48 -7.58
C ILE A 33 -8.94 -6.09 -6.81
N SER A 34 -8.30 -5.34 -5.90
CA SER A 34 -7.18 -5.85 -5.09
C SER A 34 -7.58 -7.06 -4.25
N VAL A 35 -8.76 -7.02 -3.61
CA VAL A 35 -9.29 -8.15 -2.83
C VAL A 35 -9.61 -9.34 -3.72
N LEU A 36 -10.26 -9.11 -4.86
CA LEU A 36 -10.54 -10.18 -5.82
C LEU A 36 -9.26 -10.85 -6.31
N ILE A 37 -8.22 -10.06 -6.62
CA ILE A 37 -6.90 -10.58 -6.99
C ILE A 37 -6.29 -11.36 -5.82
N MET A 38 -6.32 -10.83 -4.59
CA MET A 38 -5.82 -11.55 -3.40
C MET A 38 -6.52 -12.90 -3.20
N PHE A 39 -7.84 -12.92 -3.29
CA PHE A 39 -8.66 -14.10 -3.04
C PHE A 39 -8.56 -15.13 -4.17
N ALA A 40 -8.53 -14.66 -5.43
CA ALA A 40 -8.30 -15.51 -6.58
C ALA A 40 -6.92 -16.18 -6.52
N TRP A 41 -5.90 -15.45 -6.04
CA TRP A 41 -4.55 -15.97 -5.93
C TRP A 41 -4.35 -16.91 -4.73
N GLU A 42 -5.00 -16.64 -3.60
CA GLU A 42 -4.98 -17.57 -2.47
C GLU A 42 -5.55 -18.95 -2.85
N ARG A 43 -6.47 -18.99 -3.84
CA ARG A 43 -7.04 -20.23 -4.39
C ARG A 43 -6.24 -20.83 -5.57
N TYR A 44 -5.26 -20.13 -6.15
CA TYR A 44 -4.49 -20.60 -7.30
C TYR A 44 -3.19 -21.30 -6.89
N ASP A 45 -2.97 -22.52 -7.40
CA ASP A 45 -1.94 -23.43 -6.92
C ASP A 45 -0.51 -23.06 -7.40
N LYS A 46 0.30 -22.67 -6.41
CA LYS A 46 1.75 -22.80 -6.13
C LYS A 46 2.88 -22.92 -7.17
N SER A 47 2.75 -22.97 -8.49
CA SER A 47 3.96 -23.38 -9.29
C SER A 47 4.37 -22.58 -10.52
N LYS A 48 3.67 -21.51 -10.94
CA LYS A 48 4.19 -20.66 -12.03
C LYS A 48 3.93 -19.20 -11.74
N ILE A 49 4.97 -18.52 -11.25
CA ILE A 49 5.03 -17.06 -11.30
C ILE A 49 5.08 -16.69 -12.78
N PRO A 50 4.17 -15.84 -13.29
CA PRO A 50 4.43 -15.19 -14.56
C PRO A 50 5.55 -14.17 -14.29
N ASP A 51 6.81 -14.56 -14.51
CA ASP A 51 7.99 -13.65 -14.57
C ASP A 51 7.93 -12.70 -15.78
N THR A 52 6.74 -12.44 -16.28
CA THR A 52 6.47 -11.47 -17.33
C THR A 52 6.51 -10.07 -16.73
N LEU A 53 7.45 -9.25 -17.21
CA LEU A 53 7.60 -7.82 -16.88
C LEU A 53 6.27 -7.03 -16.80
N TRP A 54 5.29 -7.42 -17.62
CA TRP A 54 3.94 -6.85 -17.64
C TRP A 54 3.20 -6.99 -16.32
N PHE A 55 3.38 -8.11 -15.62
CA PHE A 55 2.74 -8.40 -14.36
C PHE A 55 3.34 -7.53 -13.23
N THR A 56 4.66 -7.49 -13.10
CA THR A 56 5.35 -6.62 -12.14
C THR A 56 5.13 -5.13 -12.43
N GLY A 57 5.05 -4.77 -13.72
CA GLY A 57 4.80 -3.40 -14.16
C GLY A 57 3.40 -2.90 -13.83
N SER A 58 2.38 -3.69 -14.16
CA SER A 58 0.98 -3.36 -13.84
C SER A 58 0.73 -3.29 -12.33
N MET A 59 1.28 -4.24 -11.55
CA MET A 59 1.21 -4.18 -10.09
C MET A 59 1.92 -2.96 -9.51
N GLY A 60 3.12 -2.64 -10.00
CA GLY A 60 3.86 -1.47 -9.56
C GLY A 60 3.10 -0.18 -9.86
N PHE A 61 2.54 -0.05 -11.06
CA PHE A 61 1.72 1.10 -11.44
C PHE A 61 0.48 1.24 -10.58
N ALA A 62 -0.28 0.15 -10.39
CA ALA A 62 -1.45 0.14 -9.53
C ALA A 62 -1.10 0.49 -8.08
N ALA A 63 -0.01 -0.06 -7.52
CA ALA A 63 0.48 0.33 -6.20
C ALA A 63 0.82 1.83 -6.13
N GLY A 64 1.52 2.38 -7.13
CA GLY A 64 1.88 3.80 -7.19
C GLY A 64 0.67 4.73 -7.22
N PHE A 65 -0.28 4.42 -8.10
CA PHE A 65 -1.53 5.18 -8.25
C PHE A 65 -2.35 5.17 -6.95
N THR A 66 -2.45 4.01 -6.33
CA THR A 66 -3.32 3.81 -5.15
C THR A 66 -2.71 4.33 -3.87
N THR A 67 -1.39 4.36 -3.74
CA THR A 67 -0.76 5.10 -2.65
C THR A 67 -1.00 6.60 -2.78
N MET A 68 -0.95 7.17 -4.01
CA MET A 68 -1.17 8.61 -4.22
C MET A 68 -2.60 9.02 -3.91
N ILE A 69 -3.58 8.24 -4.36
CA ILE A 69 -5.00 8.56 -4.20
C ILE A 69 -5.50 8.27 -2.77
N GLY A 70 -5.23 7.08 -2.24
CA GLY A 70 -5.85 6.64 -0.98
C GLY A 70 -4.89 6.14 0.08
N ASN A 71 -3.58 6.18 -0.16
CA ASN A 71 -2.58 5.49 0.67
C ASN A 71 -2.83 3.95 0.77
N LEU A 72 -3.37 3.34 -0.29
CA LEU A 72 -3.88 1.96 -0.29
C LEU A 72 -2.93 0.92 -0.91
N ALA A 73 -1.69 1.30 -1.21
CA ALA A 73 -0.72 0.41 -1.85
C ALA A 73 -0.34 -0.82 -1.02
N GLY A 74 -0.61 -0.81 0.30
CA GLY A 74 -0.35 -1.94 1.18
C GLY A 74 -0.99 -3.24 0.68
N ALA A 75 -2.22 -3.19 0.16
CA ALA A 75 -2.88 -4.37 -0.41
C ALA A 75 -2.08 -4.96 -1.60
N PHE A 76 -1.57 -4.11 -2.48
CA PHE A 76 -0.76 -4.54 -3.62
C PHE A 76 0.60 -5.08 -3.18
N SER A 77 1.24 -4.47 -2.19
CA SER A 77 2.49 -4.99 -1.61
C SER A 77 2.28 -6.34 -0.92
N ASN A 78 1.12 -6.56 -0.31
CA ASN A 78 0.75 -7.84 0.30
C ASN A 78 0.53 -8.94 -0.75
N ILE A 79 -0.09 -8.61 -1.89
CA ILE A 79 -0.20 -9.56 -3.01
C ILE A 79 1.20 -9.91 -3.53
N PHE A 80 2.08 -8.92 -3.69
CA PHE A 80 3.46 -9.15 -4.08
C PHE A 80 4.19 -10.06 -3.08
N PHE A 81 3.98 -9.90 -1.77
CA PHE A 81 4.54 -10.79 -0.75
C PHE A 81 4.05 -12.24 -0.86
N LEU A 82 2.75 -12.41 -1.13
CA LEU A 82 2.16 -13.72 -1.32
C LEU A 82 2.74 -14.41 -2.57
N ALA A 83 2.91 -13.65 -3.65
CA ALA A 83 3.46 -14.12 -4.92
C ALA A 83 4.94 -14.47 -4.83
N SER A 84 5.76 -13.59 -4.24
CA SER A 84 7.23 -13.67 -4.28
C SER A 84 7.85 -14.59 -3.22
N ARG A 85 7.04 -15.13 -2.28
CA ARG A 85 7.49 -16.05 -1.18
C ARG A 85 8.74 -15.59 -0.40
N ILE A 86 8.99 -14.29 -0.38
CA ILE A 86 10.10 -13.70 0.36
C ILE A 86 9.90 -13.98 1.86
N PRO A 87 10.95 -14.25 2.65
CA PRO A 87 10.89 -14.33 4.09
C PRO A 87 10.27 -13.07 4.72
N LYS A 88 9.57 -13.23 5.86
CA LYS A 88 8.84 -12.13 6.52
C LYS A 88 9.71 -10.88 6.77
N VAL A 89 10.95 -11.06 7.19
CA VAL A 89 11.85 -9.96 7.60
C VAL A 89 12.32 -9.17 6.39
N GLU A 90 12.75 -9.87 5.33
CA GLU A 90 13.21 -9.26 4.08
C GLU A 90 12.08 -8.48 3.38
N PHE A 91 10.85 -9.00 3.45
CA PHE A 91 9.68 -8.27 2.97
C PHE A 91 9.43 -6.99 3.75
N ILE A 92 9.36 -7.06 5.08
CA ILE A 92 9.10 -5.88 5.91
C ILE A 92 10.17 -4.82 5.65
N GLY A 93 11.45 -5.21 5.57
CA GLY A 93 12.55 -4.30 5.26
C GLY A 93 12.43 -3.67 3.87
N THR A 94 12.16 -4.50 2.85
CA THR A 94 12.05 -4.03 1.46
C THR A 94 10.83 -3.13 1.26
N ALA A 95 9.69 -3.51 1.82
CA ALA A 95 8.48 -2.71 1.80
C ALA A 95 8.68 -1.38 2.55
N ALA A 96 9.34 -1.40 3.71
CA ALA A 96 9.65 -0.18 4.47
C ALA A 96 10.51 0.79 3.63
N TRP A 97 11.59 0.32 3.01
CA TRP A 97 12.42 1.15 2.14
C TRP A 97 11.68 1.64 0.89
N MET A 98 10.95 0.75 0.23
CA MET A 98 10.14 1.10 -0.95
C MET A 98 9.12 2.19 -0.62
N PHE A 99 8.39 2.03 0.49
CA PHE A 99 7.40 3.00 0.93
C PHE A 99 8.03 4.29 1.44
N PHE A 100 9.21 4.23 2.05
CA PHE A 100 9.94 5.43 2.44
C PHE A 100 10.29 6.28 1.21
N PHE A 101 10.94 5.69 0.20
CA PHE A 101 11.32 6.43 -1.01
C PHE A 101 10.13 6.91 -1.82
N ILE A 102 9.08 6.09 -1.97
CA ILE A 102 7.90 6.54 -2.72
C ILE A 102 7.15 7.66 -1.98
N ASN A 103 7.06 7.60 -0.65
CA ASN A 103 6.40 8.67 0.11
C ASN A 103 7.22 9.95 0.10
N LEU A 104 8.56 9.86 0.12
CA LEU A 104 9.42 11.01 -0.08
C LEU A 104 9.22 11.63 -1.47
N PHE A 105 9.05 10.79 -2.50
CA PHE A 105 8.72 11.24 -3.86
C PHE A 105 7.30 11.87 -3.94
N LYS A 106 6.35 11.39 -3.13
CA LYS A 106 4.98 11.94 -3.07
C LYS A 106 4.89 13.28 -2.35
N LEU A 107 5.75 13.50 -1.37
CA LEU A 107 5.79 14.69 -0.52
C LEU A 107 5.70 16.02 -1.29
N PRO A 108 6.52 16.28 -2.35
CA PRO A 108 6.39 17.51 -3.13
C PRO A 108 5.01 17.70 -3.77
N PHE A 109 4.35 16.63 -4.21
CA PHE A 109 3.02 16.71 -4.81
C PHE A 109 1.93 17.02 -3.77
N HIS A 110 2.06 16.50 -2.55
CA HIS A 110 1.17 16.85 -1.45
C HIS A 110 1.34 18.30 -0.99
N ILE A 111 2.57 18.83 -1.00
CA ILE A 111 2.84 20.24 -0.64
C ILE A 111 2.34 21.17 -1.75
N TRP A 112 2.74 20.94 -3.01
CA TRP A 112 2.53 21.92 -4.08
C TRP A 112 1.25 21.71 -4.89
N SER A 113 0.88 20.46 -5.18
CA SER A 113 -0.25 20.16 -6.05
C SER A 113 -1.56 20.10 -5.26
N TRP A 114 -1.56 19.35 -4.15
CA TRP A 114 -2.76 19.09 -3.36
C TRP A 114 -2.89 19.99 -2.12
N LYS A 115 -1.82 20.68 -1.72
CA LYS A 115 -1.78 21.58 -0.55
C LYS A 115 -2.35 20.93 0.72
N THR A 116 -2.04 19.65 0.94
CA THR A 116 -2.50 18.88 2.10
C THR A 116 -1.51 18.93 3.26
N ILE A 117 -0.35 19.58 3.08
CA ILE A 117 0.71 19.67 4.09
C ILE A 117 0.95 21.15 4.40
N ASP A 118 0.52 21.54 5.60
CA ASP A 118 0.72 22.86 6.20
C ASP A 118 1.46 22.74 7.54
N LEU A 119 1.86 23.88 8.12
CA LEU A 119 2.59 23.93 9.41
C LEU A 119 1.81 23.23 10.54
N ASP A 120 0.48 23.31 10.53
CA ASP A 120 -0.36 22.63 11.52
C ASP A 120 -0.26 21.11 11.40
N THR A 121 -0.29 20.57 10.17
CA THR A 121 -0.12 19.13 9.93
C THR A 121 1.26 18.64 10.33
N LEU A 122 2.29 19.50 10.20
CA LEU A 122 3.65 19.19 10.66
C LEU A 122 3.71 19.12 12.18
N TYR A 123 3.06 20.04 12.89
CA TYR A 123 3.00 20.03 14.35
C TYR A 123 2.29 18.78 14.88
N ILE A 124 1.14 18.42 14.31
CA ILE A 124 0.41 17.19 14.65
C ILE A 124 1.31 15.96 14.45
N ASN A 125 2.00 15.87 13.31
CA ASN A 125 2.92 14.77 13.05
C ASN A 125 4.04 14.70 14.11
N LEU A 126 4.60 15.84 14.52
CA LEU A 126 5.66 15.90 15.52
C LEU A 126 5.18 15.40 16.89
N THR A 127 3.97 15.78 17.31
CA THR A 127 3.36 15.28 18.55
C THR A 127 3.11 13.78 18.52
N LEU A 128 2.87 13.20 17.33
CA LEU A 128 2.64 11.77 17.15
C LEU A 128 3.93 10.94 17.06
N VAL A 129 5.10 11.57 16.84
CA VAL A 129 6.40 10.87 16.75
C VAL A 129 6.67 9.92 17.92
N PRO A 130 6.45 10.29 19.19
CA PRO A 130 6.67 9.39 20.32
C PRO A 130 5.77 8.14 20.22
N GLY A 131 4.52 8.31 19.82
CA GLY A 131 3.58 7.21 19.61
C GLY A 131 4.03 6.27 18.49
N ILE A 132 4.57 6.82 17.40
CA ILE A 132 5.15 6.03 16.30
C ILE A 132 6.33 5.20 16.79
N ILE A 133 7.24 5.79 17.57
CA ILE A 133 8.41 5.08 18.11
C ILE A 133 7.97 3.92 19.02
N VAL A 134 7.06 4.19 19.96
CA VAL A 134 6.52 3.16 20.86
C VAL A 134 5.81 2.06 20.07
N GLY A 135 4.94 2.44 19.14
CA GLY A 135 4.23 1.50 18.27
C GLY A 135 5.17 0.64 17.42
N PHE A 136 6.26 1.22 16.91
CA PHE A 136 7.29 0.51 16.16
C PHE A 136 7.99 -0.56 17.02
N TYR A 137 8.44 -0.21 18.23
CA TYR A 137 9.07 -1.18 19.14
C TYR A 137 8.14 -2.32 19.55
N ILE A 138 6.86 -1.99 19.82
CA ILE A 138 5.84 -3.00 20.13
C ILE A 138 5.61 -3.90 18.91
N GLY A 139 5.49 -3.31 17.73
CA GLY A 139 5.31 -4.01 16.46
C GLY A 139 6.45 -4.99 16.18
N LEU A 140 7.71 -4.56 16.35
CA LEU A 140 8.88 -5.44 16.20
C LEU A 140 8.80 -6.67 17.11
N LYS A 141 8.49 -6.48 18.39
CA LYS A 141 8.36 -7.59 19.35
C LYS A 141 7.22 -8.55 19.02
N ILE A 142 6.10 -8.03 18.50
CA ILE A 142 4.95 -8.86 18.11
C ILE A 142 5.29 -9.66 16.86
N VAL A 143 5.78 -9.00 15.81
CA VAL A 143 6.07 -9.63 14.52
C VAL A 143 7.14 -10.72 14.64
N ASP A 144 8.12 -10.53 15.53
CA ASP A 144 9.16 -11.53 15.75
C ASP A 144 8.58 -12.86 16.27
N LYS A 145 7.56 -12.79 17.14
CA LYS A 145 6.87 -13.96 17.71
C LYS A 145 5.92 -14.66 16.72
N ILE A 146 5.52 -14.01 15.64
CA ILE A 146 4.57 -14.58 14.66
C ILE A 146 5.30 -15.51 13.69
N LYS A 147 4.81 -16.75 13.56
CA LYS A 147 5.29 -17.72 12.56
C LYS A 147 4.90 -17.28 11.15
N GLU A 148 5.71 -17.62 10.15
CA GLU A 148 5.52 -17.12 8.78
C GLU A 148 4.15 -17.45 8.17
N HIS A 149 3.63 -18.67 8.40
CA HIS A 149 2.28 -19.04 7.96
C HIS A 149 1.17 -18.21 8.62
N GLN A 150 1.34 -17.87 9.90
CA GLN A 150 0.38 -17.02 10.63
C GLN A 150 0.46 -15.57 10.14
N PHE A 151 1.67 -15.07 9.85
CA PHE A 151 1.87 -13.73 9.31
C PHE A 151 1.19 -13.56 7.95
N ARG A 152 1.33 -14.56 7.06
CA ARG A 152 0.65 -14.58 5.75
C ARG A 152 -0.87 -14.52 5.90
N LYS A 153 -1.46 -15.36 6.76
CA LYS A 153 -2.91 -15.32 7.04
C LYS A 153 -3.35 -13.99 7.66
N PHE A 154 -2.59 -13.45 8.61
CA PHE A 154 -2.90 -12.20 9.28
C PHE A 154 -2.99 -11.04 8.29
N ILE A 155 -1.99 -10.89 7.42
CA ILE A 155 -1.97 -9.87 6.38
C ILE A 155 -3.20 -9.97 5.49
N LEU A 156 -3.57 -11.18 5.09
CA LEU A 156 -4.69 -11.42 4.19
C LEU A 156 -6.03 -11.03 4.85
N VAL A 157 -6.25 -11.48 6.09
CA VAL A 157 -7.44 -11.14 6.87
C VAL A 157 -7.52 -9.63 7.13
N MET A 158 -6.43 -8.99 7.53
CA MET A 158 -6.41 -7.54 7.78
C MET A 158 -6.70 -6.74 6.51
N THR A 159 -6.15 -7.17 5.37
CA THR A 159 -6.41 -6.50 4.09
C THR A 159 -7.89 -6.67 3.67
N ALA A 160 -8.45 -7.87 3.86
CA ALA A 160 -9.87 -8.12 3.60
C ALA A 160 -10.78 -7.27 4.52
N ILE A 161 -10.46 -7.16 5.81
CA ILE A 161 -11.19 -6.30 6.76
C ILE A 161 -11.11 -4.84 6.33
N GLY A 162 -9.90 -4.34 6.00
CA GLY A 162 -9.71 -2.96 5.55
C GLY A 162 -10.54 -2.64 4.30
N ALA A 163 -10.62 -3.60 3.37
CA ALA A 163 -11.45 -3.45 2.18
C ALA A 163 -12.95 -3.43 2.49
N MET A 164 -13.45 -4.34 3.34
CA MET A 164 -14.85 -4.34 3.75
C MET A 164 -15.24 -3.06 4.50
N ALA A 165 -14.38 -2.58 5.40
CA ALA A 165 -14.64 -1.36 6.18
C ALA A 165 -14.78 -0.11 5.30
N MET A 166 -14.05 -0.04 4.17
CA MET A 166 -14.18 1.07 3.22
C MET A 166 -15.42 0.97 2.31
N ILE A 167 -15.93 -0.23 2.03
CA ILE A 167 -17.16 -0.38 1.23
C ILE A 167 -18.40 0.00 2.07
N CYS A 168 -18.36 -0.28 3.38
CA CYS A 168 -19.47 0.03 4.30
C CYS A 168 -19.54 1.50 4.75
N ARG A 169 -18.63 2.38 4.31
CA ARG A 169 -18.50 3.76 4.80
C ARG A 169 -18.48 4.76 3.66
#